data_AF-A0A2J6I0J2-F1
#
_entry.id   AF-A0A2J6I0J2-F1
#
_cell.length_a   1.000
_cell.length_b   1.000
_cell.length_c   1.000
_cell.angle_alpha   90.00
_cell.angle_beta   90.00
_cell.angle_gamma   90.00
#
_symmetry.space_group_name_H-M   'P 1'
#
loop_
_entity.id
_entity.type
_entity.pdbx_description
1 polymer ?
#
loop_
_entity_poly.entity_id
_entity_poly.type
_entity_poly.pdbx_seq_one_letter_code
_entity_poly.pdbx_strand_id
1 'polypeptide(L)'
;MLISIIIFTISNCYGQRTLVEFNENDFQIFRGEVVEHAGRTAFKGVGAIKDLDFTNGIIEVDMYITGERSYPGINFRVQSQLDYEHFYIRPHRTGLYPDAAQYTPCTKGIDSWQLFSGLGYTSMITVPKNEWFHVRLVVKDNQAVAYFNDEEKPSLEIYNLYHGISSGMVTLVAPNNNTAWFSNLSYTITDDITLEKAPPIEKPVGLITDWEITAPMSVMDSEFDKHPSELKENYLKWTKAVPDLHGFINVANYFSRVSRATDFIYAQTNLYVEKDTLMEIKFGYSDAIQVFLNGEKVFYGSSGYQQRDPSFLGIIGLNDVLYLPLKKGNNELTLSVAESFGGWGFIFAYGSNEFLAPGLEMSWQTEKEFLIPESILYDDKREVIYVTNFDQLNIGNPAKSQYISKLDLEGNIIEKEWVKGLNNPLGMIIKDDIMRVCERSGIAVIDLKNGEIIERIPVPGSVFLNDIAIDENNNLYLSDSRINKIWKITGEKSELFLEGPEVSDPNTMLFHNDQLLFGNSDDGWLKAVDTETKEITKVARFPKGFIDGIKPLNDEELLVSLWKGKIYRVRKDGKVILFLNCFDNGEYSADFEFIQEKGLLIVPGFYSNRITGYKYIPDPMN
;
A
#
# COMPACT_ATOMS: atom_id res chain seq x y z
N MET A 1 15.05 -64.41 -21.96
CA MET A 1 15.46 -63.31 -21.07
C MET A 1 14.38 -62.25 -21.20
N LEU A 2 13.39 -62.24 -20.29
CA LEU A 2 12.27 -61.28 -20.34
C LEU A 2 12.75 -59.94 -19.78
N ILE A 3 12.50 -58.87 -20.54
CA ILE A 3 12.73 -57.48 -20.14
C ILE A 3 11.45 -57.00 -19.46
N SER A 4 11.52 -56.70 -18.17
CA SER A 4 10.45 -56.01 -17.44
C SER A 4 10.58 -54.50 -17.66
N ILE A 5 9.56 -53.92 -18.29
CA ILE A 5 9.37 -52.47 -18.41
C ILE A 5 8.66 -52.03 -17.13
N ILE A 6 9.34 -51.22 -16.31
CA ILE A 6 8.75 -50.54 -15.15
C ILE A 6 8.19 -49.21 -15.67
N ILE A 7 6.87 -49.11 -15.72
CA ILE A 7 6.16 -47.85 -16.00
C ILE A 7 6.04 -47.11 -14.67
N PHE A 8 6.75 -45.97 -14.54
CA PHE A 8 6.48 -45.00 -13.48
C PHE A 8 5.27 -44.16 -13.91
N THR A 9 4.12 -44.41 -13.31
CA THR A 9 2.99 -43.48 -13.33
C THR A 9 3.28 -42.35 -12.34
N ILE A 10 3.59 -41.16 -12.85
CA ILE A 10 3.54 -39.92 -12.06
C ILE A 10 2.06 -39.56 -11.96
N SER A 11 1.43 -39.92 -10.84
CA SER A 11 0.13 -39.37 -10.49
C SER A 11 0.35 -37.99 -9.87
N ASN A 12 -0.03 -36.94 -10.59
CA ASN A 12 -0.25 -35.63 -9.96
C ASN A 12 -1.41 -35.80 -8.97
N CYS A 13 -1.11 -35.82 -7.67
CA CYS A 13 -2.10 -35.87 -6.62
C CYS A 13 -2.67 -34.44 -6.47
N TYR A 14 -3.76 -34.14 -7.17
CA TYR A 14 -4.53 -32.93 -6.87
C TYR A 14 -5.04 -33.03 -5.43
N GLY A 15 -4.86 -31.97 -4.62
CA GLY A 15 -5.36 -31.94 -3.25
C GLY A 15 -6.86 -32.23 -3.24
N GLN A 16 -7.29 -33.30 -2.58
CA GLN A 16 -8.70 -33.65 -2.47
C GLN A 16 -9.36 -32.79 -1.40
N ARG A 17 -10.45 -32.11 -1.77
CA ARG A 17 -11.30 -31.38 -0.81
C ARG A 17 -11.85 -32.34 0.23
N THR A 18 -11.59 -32.04 1.50
CA THR A 18 -12.04 -32.82 2.66
C THR A 18 -13.10 -32.03 3.42
N LEU A 19 -14.30 -32.59 3.54
CA LEU A 19 -15.38 -32.04 4.37
C LEU A 19 -15.11 -32.40 5.84
N VAL A 20 -15.34 -31.45 6.74
CA VAL A 20 -15.22 -31.64 8.19
C VAL A 20 -16.60 -31.62 8.80
N GLU A 21 -17.02 -32.75 9.33
CA GLU A 21 -18.27 -32.82 10.10
C GLU A 21 -18.04 -32.30 11.53
N PHE A 22 -19.02 -31.59 12.08
CA PHE A 22 -18.96 -31.17 13.49
C PHE A 22 -19.37 -32.31 14.42
N ASN A 23 -18.56 -33.38 14.42
CA ASN A 23 -18.70 -34.56 15.26
C ASN A 23 -17.38 -34.80 16.03
N GLU A 24 -17.38 -35.71 17.00
CA GLU A 24 -16.19 -35.99 17.83
C GLU A 24 -15.02 -36.63 17.07
N ASN A 25 -15.23 -37.16 15.86
CA ASN A 25 -14.17 -37.77 15.05
C ASN A 25 -13.37 -36.72 14.29
N ASP A 26 -14.04 -35.73 13.70
CA ASP A 26 -13.41 -34.77 12.78
C ASP A 26 -13.15 -33.40 13.41
N PHE A 27 -13.85 -33.07 14.51
CA PHE A 27 -13.81 -31.74 15.11
C PHE A 27 -13.70 -31.78 16.64
N GLN A 28 -12.80 -30.98 17.20
CA GLN A 28 -12.60 -30.83 18.63
C GLN A 28 -13.22 -29.52 19.12
N ILE A 29 -14.24 -29.60 19.97
CA ILE A 29 -14.86 -28.42 20.58
C ILE A 29 -14.11 -28.04 21.86
N PHE A 30 -13.58 -26.82 21.92
CA PHE A 30 -12.97 -26.27 23.14
C PHE A 30 -13.99 -25.52 23.99
N ARG A 31 -14.85 -24.73 23.35
CA ARG A 31 -15.94 -23.99 24.00
C ARG A 31 -17.04 -23.70 22.99
N GLY A 32 -18.21 -24.31 23.15
CA GLY A 32 -19.30 -24.12 22.21
C GLY A 32 -20.20 -25.33 22.16
N GLU A 33 -21.05 -25.38 21.15
CA GLU A 33 -21.94 -26.50 20.90
C GLU A 33 -22.31 -26.59 19.42
N VAL A 34 -22.69 -27.80 19.00
CA VAL A 34 -23.28 -28.08 17.70
C VAL A 34 -24.79 -27.99 17.84
N VAL A 35 -25.43 -27.23 16.96
CA VAL A 35 -26.86 -26.92 17.00
C VAL A 35 -27.46 -27.01 15.61
N GLU A 36 -28.78 -27.15 15.52
CA GLU A 36 -29.50 -26.84 14.29
C GLU A 36 -29.73 -25.33 14.22
N HIS A 37 -29.28 -24.70 13.14
CA HIS A 37 -29.46 -23.27 12.91
C HIS A 37 -29.76 -22.98 11.45
N ALA A 38 -30.81 -22.20 11.19
CA ALA A 38 -31.22 -21.80 9.83
C ALA A 38 -31.24 -22.98 8.83
N GLY A 39 -31.76 -24.14 9.28
CA GLY A 39 -31.91 -25.35 8.47
C GLY A 39 -30.63 -26.17 8.22
N ARG A 40 -29.55 -25.91 8.96
CA ARG A 40 -28.29 -26.64 8.86
C ARG A 40 -27.77 -27.05 10.23
N THR A 41 -27.07 -28.18 10.29
CA THR A 41 -26.17 -28.49 11.40
C THR A 41 -25.03 -27.47 11.41
N ALA A 42 -24.87 -26.80 12.55
CA ALA A 42 -24.01 -25.64 12.68
C ALA A 42 -23.23 -25.66 13.99
N PHE A 43 -22.03 -25.11 13.98
CA PHE A 43 -21.20 -24.92 15.15
C PHE A 43 -21.21 -23.46 15.59
N LYS A 44 -21.31 -23.20 16.90
CA LYS A 44 -21.04 -21.87 17.48
C LYS A 44 -20.05 -22.00 18.64
N GLY A 45 -19.01 -21.16 18.63
CA GLY A 45 -17.98 -21.15 19.67
C GLY A 45 -16.56 -21.25 19.12
N VAL A 46 -15.68 -21.94 19.85
CA VAL A 46 -14.27 -22.16 19.55
C VAL A 46 -13.99 -23.66 19.43
N GLY A 47 -13.46 -24.10 18.30
CA GLY A 47 -13.13 -25.51 18.05
C GLY A 47 -12.13 -25.67 16.89
N ALA A 48 -11.50 -26.83 16.80
CA ALA A 48 -10.44 -27.14 15.83
C ALA A 48 -10.77 -28.35 14.97
N ILE A 49 -10.27 -28.35 13.73
CA ILE A 49 -10.22 -29.57 12.92
C ILE A 49 -9.23 -30.54 13.58
N LYS A 50 -9.65 -31.79 13.80
CA LYS A 50 -8.79 -32.80 14.42
C LYS A 50 -7.69 -33.26 13.48
N ASP A 51 -6.52 -33.53 14.06
CA ASP A 51 -5.37 -34.16 13.40
C ASP A 51 -4.92 -33.46 12.09
N LEU A 52 -5.22 -32.16 11.95
CA LEU A 52 -4.81 -31.34 10.81
C LEU A 52 -3.57 -30.51 11.13
N ASP A 53 -2.56 -30.63 10.28
CA ASP A 53 -1.39 -29.75 10.23
C ASP A 53 -1.39 -29.00 8.88
N PHE A 54 -1.83 -27.75 8.89
CA PHE A 54 -2.10 -26.94 7.69
C PHE A 54 -0.95 -25.95 7.44
N THR A 55 -0.30 -26.07 6.28
CA THR A 55 0.69 -25.11 5.78
C THR A 55 0.11 -24.28 4.64
N ASN A 56 -0.10 -24.91 3.48
CA ASN A 56 -0.63 -24.31 2.26
C ASN A 56 -1.92 -25.02 1.86
N GLY A 57 -2.86 -24.28 1.30
CA GLY A 57 -4.14 -24.84 0.90
C GLY A 57 -5.29 -23.86 0.93
N ILE A 58 -6.49 -24.42 0.98
CA ILE A 58 -7.75 -23.67 0.96
C ILE A 58 -8.56 -24.11 2.18
N ILE A 59 -9.08 -23.15 2.93
CA ILE A 59 -10.05 -23.37 4.02
C ILE A 59 -11.36 -22.72 3.58
N GLU A 60 -12.45 -23.46 3.64
CA GLU A 60 -13.77 -23.02 3.21
C GLU A 60 -14.78 -23.26 4.33
N VAL A 61 -15.63 -22.28 4.61
CA VAL A 61 -16.67 -22.38 5.63
C VAL A 61 -17.83 -21.46 5.29
N ASP A 62 -19.05 -21.92 5.55
CA ASP A 62 -20.22 -21.06 5.51
C ASP A 62 -20.40 -20.39 6.88
N MET A 63 -20.60 -19.09 6.89
CA MET A 63 -20.86 -18.30 8.08
C MET A 63 -22.29 -17.76 8.07
N TYR A 64 -22.90 -17.67 9.24
CA TYR A 64 -24.16 -16.96 9.48
C TYR A 64 -23.93 -15.96 10.59
N ILE A 65 -24.31 -14.69 10.38
CA ILE A 65 -24.14 -13.61 11.35
C ILE A 65 -25.44 -12.83 11.55
N THR A 66 -25.68 -12.33 12.75
CA THR A 66 -26.87 -11.48 13.03
C THR A 66 -26.68 -10.02 12.61
N GLY A 67 -25.43 -9.58 12.42
CA GLY A 67 -25.04 -8.18 12.25
C GLY A 67 -24.69 -7.46 13.54
N GLU A 68 -24.94 -8.07 14.70
CA GLU A 68 -24.51 -7.55 16.01
C GLU A 68 -22.99 -7.55 16.14
N ARG A 69 -22.48 -6.73 17.06
CA ARG A 69 -21.04 -6.69 17.34
C ARG A 69 -20.54 -8.06 17.81
N SER A 70 -19.70 -8.65 16.99
CA SER A 70 -19.06 -9.94 17.18
C SER A 70 -17.79 -10.00 16.32
N TYR A 71 -17.03 -11.07 16.48
CA TYR A 71 -15.74 -11.26 15.80
C TYR A 71 -15.56 -12.73 15.37
N PRO A 72 -16.47 -13.29 14.55
CA PRO A 72 -16.31 -14.64 14.05
C PRO A 72 -15.19 -14.70 13.01
N GLY A 73 -14.41 -15.78 13.03
CA GLY A 73 -13.23 -15.92 12.20
C GLY A 73 -12.64 -17.33 12.17
N ILE A 74 -11.50 -17.41 11.51
CA ILE A 74 -10.67 -18.60 11.34
C ILE A 74 -9.28 -18.25 11.88
N ASN A 75 -8.78 -19.04 12.83
CA ASN A 75 -7.34 -19.08 13.06
C ASN A 75 -6.73 -20.21 12.23
N PHE A 76 -5.58 -19.97 11.65
CA PHE A 76 -4.87 -20.94 10.81
C PHE A 76 -3.39 -20.93 11.13
N ARG A 77 -2.69 -22.02 10.79
CA ARG A 77 -1.31 -22.26 11.20
C ARG A 77 -1.12 -22.06 12.71
N VAL A 78 -2.09 -22.56 13.49
CA VAL A 78 -2.07 -22.42 14.96
C VAL A 78 -0.97 -23.32 15.53
N GLN A 79 0.14 -22.71 15.91
CA GLN A 79 1.31 -23.38 16.49
C GLN A 79 1.13 -23.59 17.99
N SER A 80 0.46 -22.64 18.65
CA SER A 80 0.14 -22.69 20.08
C SER A 80 -1.12 -21.87 20.37
N GLN A 81 -1.61 -21.89 21.61
CA GLN A 81 -2.69 -20.97 22.03
C GLN A 81 -2.26 -19.50 22.05
N LEU A 82 -0.96 -19.23 21.88
CA LEU A 82 -0.34 -17.92 21.96
C LEU A 82 0.16 -17.42 20.60
N ASP A 83 0.30 -18.30 19.61
CA ASP A 83 0.93 -18.00 18.32
C ASP A 83 0.13 -18.61 17.17
N TYR A 84 -0.54 -17.76 16.40
CA TYR A 84 -1.38 -18.13 15.26
C TYR A 84 -1.67 -16.95 14.33
N GLU A 85 -2.04 -17.26 13.08
CA GLU A 85 -2.62 -16.30 12.15
C GLU A 85 -4.14 -16.25 12.33
N HIS A 86 -4.75 -15.06 12.34
CA HIS A 86 -6.17 -14.89 12.62
C HIS A 86 -6.83 -13.99 11.57
N PHE A 87 -7.83 -14.54 10.88
CA PHE A 87 -8.72 -13.80 10.00
C PHE A 87 -10.12 -13.78 10.58
N TYR A 88 -10.76 -12.61 10.65
CA TYR A 88 -12.11 -12.47 11.19
C TYR A 88 -12.89 -11.36 10.51
N ILE A 89 -14.20 -11.36 10.74
CA ILE A 89 -15.09 -10.29 10.31
C ILE A 89 -15.67 -9.54 11.50
N ARG A 90 -16.06 -8.29 11.26
CA ARG A 90 -16.74 -7.39 12.20
C ARG A 90 -18.17 -7.15 11.67
N PRO A 91 -19.17 -8.00 11.98
CA PRO A 91 -20.50 -7.93 11.36
C PRO A 91 -21.19 -6.56 11.47
N HIS A 92 -20.98 -5.85 12.59
CA HIS A 92 -21.50 -4.51 12.81
C HIS A 92 -20.89 -3.40 11.92
N ARG A 93 -19.84 -3.71 11.15
CA ARG A 93 -19.13 -2.77 10.27
C ARG A 93 -19.29 -3.07 8.77
N THR A 94 -19.90 -4.20 8.42
CA THR A 94 -20.16 -4.62 7.03
C THR A 94 -20.87 -3.53 6.23
N GLY A 95 -20.39 -3.24 5.02
CA GLY A 95 -20.92 -2.21 4.12
C GLY A 95 -20.75 -0.75 4.59
N LEU A 96 -20.14 -0.51 5.75
CA LEU A 96 -20.02 0.82 6.35
C LEU A 96 -18.56 1.30 6.47
N TYR A 97 -17.64 0.39 6.78
CA TYR A 97 -16.25 0.74 7.08
C TYR A 97 -15.23 -0.17 6.36
N PRO A 98 -14.02 0.34 6.07
CA PRO A 98 -12.96 -0.40 5.36
C PRO A 98 -12.23 -1.46 6.20
N ASP A 99 -12.74 -1.78 7.39
CA ASP A 99 -12.20 -2.77 8.33
C ASP A 99 -13.26 -3.79 8.77
N ALA A 100 -14.22 -4.06 7.89
CA ALA A 100 -15.25 -5.07 8.14
C ALA A 100 -14.70 -6.50 8.08
N ALA A 101 -13.69 -6.77 7.26
CA ALA A 101 -12.84 -7.96 7.34
C ALA A 101 -11.44 -7.56 7.82
N GLN A 102 -10.80 -8.40 8.62
CA GLN A 102 -9.48 -8.12 9.15
C GLN A 102 -8.66 -9.39 9.34
N TYR A 103 -7.37 -9.27 9.01
CA TYR A 103 -6.32 -10.17 9.42
C TYR A 103 -5.46 -9.53 10.51
N THR A 104 -5.10 -10.31 11.52
CA THR A 104 -4.13 -9.97 12.55
C THR A 104 -3.39 -11.24 12.97
N PRO A 105 -2.09 -11.20 13.26
CA PRO A 105 -1.43 -12.26 13.99
C PRO A 105 -1.76 -12.16 15.48
N CYS A 106 -1.69 -13.31 16.15
CA CYS A 106 -1.49 -13.40 17.58
C CYS A 106 -0.06 -13.89 17.84
N THR A 107 0.70 -13.15 18.64
CA THR A 107 2.05 -13.53 19.04
C THR A 107 2.15 -13.42 20.54
N LYS A 108 2.67 -14.45 21.21
CA LYS A 108 2.77 -14.49 22.69
C LYS A 108 1.45 -14.18 23.42
N GLY A 109 0.31 -14.48 22.80
CA GLY A 109 -1.04 -14.28 23.33
C GLY A 109 -1.60 -12.86 23.16
N ILE A 110 -0.98 -12.03 22.30
CA ILE A 110 -1.44 -10.67 22.01
C ILE A 110 -1.92 -10.63 20.55
N ASP A 111 -3.23 -10.46 20.35
CA ASP A 111 -3.81 -10.14 19.04
C ASP A 111 -3.54 -8.67 18.70
N SER A 112 -2.72 -8.42 17.68
CA SER A 112 -2.16 -7.08 17.41
C SER A 112 -2.95 -6.23 16.39
N TRP A 113 -4.28 -6.33 16.33
CA TRP A 113 -5.11 -5.72 15.29
C TRP A 113 -5.00 -4.18 15.16
N GLN A 114 -4.53 -3.46 16.19
CA GLN A 114 -4.24 -2.02 16.12
C GLN A 114 -2.98 -1.70 15.31
N LEU A 115 -2.02 -2.63 15.19
CA LEU A 115 -0.81 -2.51 14.36
C LEU A 115 -1.08 -3.01 12.93
N PHE A 116 -1.95 -4.01 12.79
CA PHE A 116 -2.27 -4.65 11.51
C PHE A 116 -3.59 -4.09 10.97
N SER A 117 -3.54 -2.86 10.46
CA SER A 117 -4.68 -2.14 9.89
C SER A 117 -4.30 -1.45 8.58
N GLY A 118 -5.26 -1.33 7.66
CA GLY A 118 -5.05 -0.75 6.34
C GLY A 118 -4.77 -1.79 5.26
N LEU A 119 -4.08 -1.35 4.20
CA LEU A 119 -3.79 -2.17 3.03
C LEU A 119 -3.02 -3.44 3.43
N GLY A 120 -3.50 -4.61 3.00
CA GLY A 120 -2.91 -5.91 3.36
C GLY A 120 -3.45 -6.53 4.65
N TYR A 121 -4.26 -5.79 5.42
CA TYR A 121 -4.71 -6.22 6.75
C TYR A 121 -6.21 -6.08 6.95
N THR A 122 -6.84 -5.06 6.37
CA THR A 122 -8.26 -4.79 6.52
C THR A 122 -8.91 -4.50 5.18
N SER A 123 -10.18 -4.87 5.03
CA SER A 123 -10.97 -4.49 3.87
C SER A 123 -12.44 -4.25 4.19
N MET A 124 -13.10 -3.51 3.29
CA MET A 124 -14.55 -3.41 3.27
C MET A 124 -15.11 -4.69 2.65
N ILE A 125 -16.12 -5.25 3.31
CA ILE A 125 -16.92 -6.35 2.77
C ILE A 125 -18.40 -6.02 2.96
N THR A 126 -19.26 -6.60 2.11
CA THR A 126 -20.71 -6.53 2.25
C THR A 126 -21.28 -7.94 2.29
N VAL A 127 -21.53 -8.44 3.50
CA VAL A 127 -22.11 -9.77 3.73
C VAL A 127 -23.55 -9.68 4.24
N PRO A 128 -24.42 -10.64 3.91
CA PRO A 128 -25.81 -10.62 4.34
C PRO A 128 -25.93 -10.87 5.85
N LYS A 129 -27.01 -10.35 6.44
CA LYS A 129 -27.36 -10.56 7.85
C LYS A 129 -28.48 -11.56 7.93
N ASN A 130 -28.42 -12.47 8.88
CA ASN A 130 -29.40 -13.53 9.10
C ASN A 130 -29.55 -14.49 7.90
N GLU A 131 -28.48 -14.66 7.13
CA GLU A 131 -28.41 -15.59 6.00
C GLU A 131 -27.02 -16.24 5.99
N TRP A 132 -26.94 -17.43 5.41
CA TRP A 132 -25.67 -18.11 5.18
C TRP A 132 -24.93 -17.45 4.02
N PHE A 133 -23.64 -17.17 4.22
CA PHE A 133 -22.73 -16.73 3.17
C PHE A 133 -21.44 -17.55 3.22
N HIS A 134 -20.76 -17.65 2.08
CA HIS A 134 -19.57 -18.49 1.96
C HIS A 134 -18.30 -17.67 2.22
N VAL A 135 -17.33 -18.27 2.89
CA VAL A 135 -15.99 -17.70 3.10
C VAL A 135 -14.95 -18.71 2.64
N ARG A 136 -14.07 -18.28 1.74
CA ARG A 136 -12.93 -19.07 1.24
C ARG A 136 -11.62 -18.35 1.52
N LEU A 137 -10.78 -18.95 2.35
CA LEU A 137 -9.45 -18.47 2.69
C LEU A 137 -8.41 -19.35 1.96
N VAL A 138 -7.70 -18.74 1.02
CA VAL A 138 -6.60 -19.37 0.27
C VAL A 138 -5.29 -18.95 0.91
N VAL A 139 -4.42 -19.92 1.24
CA VAL A 139 -3.14 -19.66 1.90
C VAL A 139 -2.02 -20.30 1.09
N LYS A 140 -1.01 -19.50 0.73
CA LYS A 140 0.18 -19.97 0.02
C LYS A 140 1.42 -19.25 0.54
N ASP A 141 2.37 -20.03 1.05
CA ASP A 141 3.66 -19.57 1.57
C ASP A 141 3.47 -18.47 2.62
N ASN A 142 3.86 -17.23 2.36
CA ASN A 142 3.68 -16.10 3.29
C ASN A 142 2.48 -15.21 2.92
N GLN A 143 1.58 -15.63 2.04
CA GLN A 143 0.41 -14.87 1.63
C GLN A 143 -0.89 -15.61 1.94
N ALA A 144 -1.95 -14.85 2.12
CA ALA A 144 -3.30 -15.39 2.17
C ALA A 144 -4.29 -14.46 1.48
N VAL A 145 -5.41 -15.00 1.01
CA VAL A 145 -6.45 -14.24 0.32
C VAL A 145 -7.82 -14.75 0.76
N ALA A 146 -8.68 -13.85 1.20
CA ALA A 146 -10.04 -14.16 1.57
C ALA A 146 -11.03 -13.70 0.49
N TYR A 147 -11.93 -14.60 0.14
CA TYR A 147 -13.06 -14.38 -0.75
C TYR A 147 -14.36 -14.58 0.01
N PHE A 148 -15.37 -13.80 -0.34
CA PHE A 148 -16.72 -13.91 0.21
C PHE A 148 -17.70 -14.24 -0.91
N ASN A 149 -18.55 -15.24 -0.68
CA ASN A 149 -19.45 -15.81 -1.68
C ASN A 149 -18.69 -16.26 -2.94
N ASP A 150 -19.29 -16.08 -4.11
CA ASP A 150 -18.74 -16.42 -5.42
C ASP A 150 -18.00 -15.22 -6.06
N GLU A 151 -17.42 -14.32 -5.25
CA GLU A 151 -16.65 -13.19 -5.77
C GLU A 151 -15.39 -13.67 -6.51
N GLU A 152 -15.20 -13.20 -7.75
CA GLU A 152 -14.00 -13.47 -8.55
C GLU A 152 -12.78 -12.68 -8.04
N LYS A 153 -13.00 -11.43 -7.61
CA LYS A 153 -11.96 -10.57 -7.04
C LYS A 153 -11.80 -10.87 -5.55
N PRO A 154 -10.56 -10.83 -5.02
CA PRO A 154 -10.33 -11.03 -3.60
C PRO A 154 -10.91 -9.88 -2.79
N SER A 155 -11.64 -10.20 -1.72
CA SER A 155 -12.20 -9.18 -0.83
C SER A 155 -11.17 -8.72 0.20
N LEU A 156 -10.20 -9.56 0.57
CA LEU A 156 -9.00 -9.17 1.34
C LEU A 156 -7.77 -9.93 0.84
N GLU A 157 -6.74 -9.22 0.42
CA GLU A 157 -5.41 -9.78 0.16
C GLU A 157 -4.50 -9.52 1.37
N ILE A 158 -3.89 -10.57 1.89
CA ILE A 158 -2.92 -10.55 2.99
C ILE A 158 -1.55 -10.78 2.37
N TYR A 159 -0.80 -9.70 2.22
CA TYR A 159 0.46 -9.69 1.47
C TYR A 159 1.63 -10.33 2.22
N ASN A 160 1.58 -10.36 3.54
CA ASN A 160 2.61 -10.97 4.37
C ASN A 160 2.03 -11.48 5.69
N LEU A 161 1.94 -12.80 5.82
CA LEU A 161 1.65 -13.50 7.07
C LEU A 161 2.81 -13.30 8.05
N TYR A 162 2.47 -12.98 9.30
CA TYR A 162 3.43 -12.43 10.25
C TYR A 162 4.41 -13.47 10.75
N HIS A 163 3.93 -14.70 10.97
CA HIS A 163 4.76 -15.83 11.38
C HIS A 163 5.49 -16.48 10.20
N GLY A 164 5.45 -15.87 9.02
CA GLY A 164 6.07 -16.38 7.79
C GLY A 164 5.50 -17.72 7.35
N ILE A 165 6.33 -18.57 6.74
CA ILE A 165 5.95 -19.92 6.36
C ILE A 165 5.96 -20.80 7.62
N SER A 166 4.77 -21.16 8.08
CA SER A 166 4.55 -22.01 9.25
C SER A 166 3.42 -23.01 8.99
N SER A 167 3.22 -23.93 9.94
CA SER A 167 2.20 -24.97 9.89
C SER A 167 1.52 -25.09 11.25
N GLY A 168 0.30 -25.60 11.29
CA GLY A 168 -0.41 -25.85 12.55
C GLY A 168 -1.90 -26.10 12.35
N MET A 169 -2.64 -26.09 13.45
CA MET A 169 -4.07 -26.39 13.41
C MET A 169 -4.87 -25.29 12.69
N VAL A 170 -6.10 -25.63 12.30
CA VAL A 170 -7.13 -24.67 11.88
C VAL A 170 -8.24 -24.69 12.90
N THR A 171 -8.64 -23.50 13.37
CA THR A 171 -9.71 -23.34 14.36
C THR A 171 -10.76 -22.35 13.87
N LEU A 172 -12.01 -22.64 14.19
CA LEU A 172 -13.12 -21.71 14.04
C LEU A 172 -13.33 -20.99 15.37
N VAL A 173 -13.50 -19.67 15.33
CA VAL A 173 -13.60 -18.84 16.52
C VAL A 173 -14.80 -17.92 16.39
N ALA A 174 -15.75 -18.02 17.32
CA ALA A 174 -16.82 -17.06 17.49
C ALA A 174 -17.20 -16.92 18.98
N PRO A 175 -17.74 -15.76 19.40
CA PRO A 175 -18.36 -15.64 20.72
C PRO A 175 -19.54 -16.62 20.85
N ASN A 176 -19.62 -17.35 21.97
CA ASN A 176 -20.77 -18.22 22.25
C ASN A 176 -21.95 -17.41 22.83
N ASN A 177 -22.45 -16.45 22.06
CA ASN A 177 -23.51 -15.51 22.47
C ASN A 177 -24.62 -15.36 21.40
N ASN A 178 -24.76 -16.35 20.50
CA ASN A 178 -25.76 -16.37 19.43
C ASN A 178 -25.67 -15.18 18.45
N THR A 179 -24.45 -14.76 18.11
CA THR A 179 -24.22 -13.72 17.08
C THR A 179 -23.62 -14.28 15.79
N ALA A 180 -23.02 -15.46 15.83
CA ALA A 180 -22.42 -16.12 14.68
C ALA A 180 -22.45 -17.64 14.78
N TRP A 181 -22.57 -18.30 13.62
CA TRP A 181 -22.54 -19.76 13.45
C TRP A 181 -21.73 -20.12 12.21
N PHE A 182 -21.17 -21.33 12.22
CA PHE A 182 -20.41 -21.92 11.12
C PHE A 182 -21.11 -23.19 10.61
N SER A 183 -21.02 -23.47 9.33
CA SER A 183 -21.49 -24.71 8.69
C SER A 183 -20.61 -25.04 7.48
N ASN A 184 -20.72 -26.27 6.96
CA ASN A 184 -20.01 -26.70 5.75
C ASN A 184 -18.48 -26.43 5.75
N LEU A 185 -17.82 -26.65 6.89
CA LEU A 185 -16.37 -26.52 6.99
C LEU A 185 -15.68 -27.56 6.11
N SER A 186 -14.73 -27.12 5.31
CA SER A 186 -13.90 -28.00 4.49
C SER A 186 -12.50 -27.41 4.30
N TYR A 187 -11.56 -28.27 3.94
CA TYR A 187 -10.21 -27.84 3.59
C TYR A 187 -9.64 -28.64 2.43
N THR A 188 -8.65 -28.07 1.76
CA THR A 188 -7.83 -28.74 0.74
C THR A 188 -6.38 -28.42 1.02
N ILE A 189 -5.54 -29.43 1.29
CA ILE A 189 -4.09 -29.25 1.39
C ILE A 189 -3.53 -29.35 -0.03
N THR A 190 -2.90 -28.28 -0.50
CA THR A 190 -2.31 -28.25 -1.84
C THR A 190 -1.28 -27.13 -1.95
N ASP A 191 -0.25 -27.37 -2.75
CA ASP A 191 0.71 -26.36 -3.18
C ASP A 191 0.37 -25.76 -4.55
N ASP A 192 -0.61 -26.33 -5.26
CA ASP A 192 -1.10 -25.90 -6.57
C ASP A 192 -2.02 -24.67 -6.43
N ILE A 193 -1.44 -23.58 -5.92
CA ILE A 193 -2.08 -22.28 -5.73
C ILE A 193 -1.14 -21.24 -6.32
N THR A 194 -1.69 -20.40 -7.19
CA THR A 194 -1.02 -19.20 -7.69
C THR A 194 -1.74 -17.98 -7.13
N LEU A 195 -1.03 -17.18 -6.33
CA LEU A 195 -1.51 -15.90 -5.84
C LEU A 195 -0.81 -14.76 -6.59
N GLU A 196 -1.49 -13.62 -6.69
CA GLU A 196 -0.92 -12.41 -7.24
C GLU A 196 0.29 -11.95 -6.40
N LYS A 197 1.30 -11.40 -7.08
CA LYS A 197 2.48 -10.83 -6.41
C LYS A 197 2.03 -9.72 -5.46
N ALA A 198 2.56 -9.70 -4.24
CA ALA A 198 2.33 -8.61 -3.32
C ALA A 198 2.93 -7.29 -3.86
N PRO A 199 2.25 -6.14 -3.66
CA PRO A 199 2.89 -4.84 -3.87
C PRO A 199 4.05 -4.65 -2.88
N PRO A 200 5.01 -3.74 -3.17
CA PRO A 200 6.09 -3.47 -2.23
C PRO A 200 5.56 -2.89 -0.92
N ILE A 201 6.22 -3.24 0.18
CA ILE A 201 5.90 -2.70 1.51
C ILE A 201 6.46 -1.27 1.59
N GLU A 202 5.58 -0.32 1.90
CA GLU A 202 5.97 1.07 2.13
C GLU A 202 6.40 1.26 3.58
N LYS A 203 7.66 1.66 3.78
CA LYS A 203 8.16 2.10 5.08
C LYS A 203 8.10 3.62 5.16
N PRO A 204 7.65 4.20 6.28
CA PRO A 204 7.79 5.63 6.50
C PRO A 204 9.24 6.08 6.39
N VAL A 205 9.45 7.29 5.91
CA VAL A 205 10.78 7.90 5.82
C VAL A 205 11.19 8.43 7.19
N GLY A 206 12.48 8.36 7.52
CA GLY A 206 13.00 8.93 8.76
C GLY A 206 12.64 8.15 10.02
N LEU A 207 12.32 6.86 9.92
CA LEU A 207 12.07 6.01 11.08
C LEU A 207 13.22 6.05 12.09
N ILE A 208 12.88 6.20 13.36
CA ILE A 208 13.80 6.02 14.49
C ILE A 208 13.77 4.52 14.82
N THR A 209 14.87 3.83 14.57
CA THR A 209 14.91 2.35 14.56
C THR A 209 15.74 1.72 15.66
N ASP A 210 16.63 2.47 16.30
CA ASP A 210 17.49 1.95 17.38
C ASP A 210 16.79 2.15 18.73
N TRP A 211 16.04 1.13 19.16
CA TRP A 211 15.30 1.15 20.42
C TRP A 211 15.77 0.04 21.35
N GLU A 212 15.72 0.31 22.65
CA GLU A 212 15.72 -0.71 23.69
C GLU A 212 14.41 -0.66 24.46
N ILE A 213 13.91 -1.82 24.91
CA ILE A 213 12.69 -1.94 25.71
C ILE A 213 12.92 -2.79 26.95
N THR A 214 12.08 -2.60 27.97
CA THR A 214 12.08 -3.41 29.20
C THR A 214 11.04 -4.54 29.15
N ALA A 215 11.12 -5.46 30.11
CA ALA A 215 10.02 -6.37 30.38
C ALA A 215 8.77 -5.60 30.86
N PRO A 216 7.55 -6.15 30.62
CA PRO A 216 6.28 -5.60 31.09
C PRO A 216 6.21 -5.41 32.61
N MET A 217 5.56 -4.32 33.02
CA MET A 217 5.14 -4.06 34.39
C MET A 217 3.65 -3.74 34.40
N SER A 218 2.96 -4.20 35.44
CA SER A 218 1.55 -3.88 35.68
C SER A 218 1.44 -2.45 36.20
N VAL A 219 0.48 -1.67 35.67
CA VAL A 219 0.21 -0.30 36.17
C VAL A 219 -0.33 -0.28 37.61
N MET A 220 -0.74 -1.44 38.14
CA MET A 220 -1.19 -1.56 39.54
C MET A 220 -0.01 -1.67 40.50
N ASP A 221 1.14 -2.15 40.03
CA ASP A 221 2.31 -2.49 40.85
C ASP A 221 3.47 -1.51 40.64
N SER A 222 3.37 -0.64 39.64
CA SER A 222 4.42 0.32 39.27
C SER A 222 3.84 1.64 38.77
N GLU A 223 4.65 2.69 38.81
CA GLU A 223 4.26 4.07 38.57
C GLU A 223 4.49 4.43 37.09
N PHE A 224 3.48 4.18 36.25
CA PHE A 224 3.49 4.50 34.81
C PHE A 224 3.90 5.95 34.53
N ASP A 225 3.54 6.90 35.41
CA ASP A 225 3.76 8.34 35.32
C ASP A 225 5.17 8.84 35.62
N LYS A 226 6.08 7.93 36.00
CA LYS A 226 7.46 8.25 36.37
C LYS A 226 8.46 7.85 35.31
N HIS A 227 9.55 8.62 35.25
CA HIS A 227 10.74 8.26 34.50
C HIS A 227 11.46 7.08 35.18
N PRO A 228 12.13 6.18 34.43
CA PRO A 228 12.90 5.07 34.99
C PRO A 228 13.82 5.40 36.16
N SER A 229 14.46 6.58 36.14
CA SER A 229 15.40 7.02 37.20
C SER A 229 14.74 7.36 38.53
N GLU A 230 13.42 7.53 38.57
CA GLU A 230 12.65 7.88 39.77
C GLU A 230 12.12 6.65 40.52
N LEU A 231 12.37 5.45 39.98
CA LEU A 231 11.86 4.20 40.54
C LEU A 231 12.72 3.77 41.74
N LYS A 232 12.05 3.43 42.85
CA LYS A 232 12.68 3.22 44.17
C LYS A 232 13.64 2.02 44.24
N GLU A 233 13.40 1.01 43.41
CA GLU A 233 14.23 -0.18 43.25
C GLU A 233 14.18 -0.55 41.77
N ASN A 234 15.27 -0.43 41.01
CA ASN A 234 15.23 -0.96 39.65
C ASN A 234 16.56 -1.40 39.06
N TYR A 235 16.63 -2.70 38.77
CA TYR A 235 17.54 -3.27 37.78
C TYR A 235 16.72 -3.50 36.50
N LEU A 236 16.31 -2.41 35.84
CA LEU A 236 15.65 -2.53 34.54
C LEU A 236 16.62 -3.20 33.57
N LYS A 237 16.20 -4.33 33.02
CA LYS A 237 16.94 -5.03 31.98
C LYS A 237 16.44 -4.58 30.63
N TRP A 238 17.29 -3.84 29.93
CA TRP A 238 17.04 -3.37 28.58
C TRP A 238 17.33 -4.47 27.56
N THR A 239 16.46 -4.58 26.57
CA THR A 239 16.56 -5.52 25.46
C THR A 239 16.44 -4.75 24.16
N LYS A 240 17.38 -4.95 23.24
CA LYS A 240 17.31 -4.32 21.91
C LYS A 240 16.05 -4.76 21.18
N ALA A 241 15.28 -3.78 20.71
CA ALA A 241 14.09 -3.96 19.91
C ALA A 241 14.36 -3.54 18.45
N VAL A 242 13.88 -4.35 17.52
CA VAL A 242 14.05 -4.15 16.08
C VAL A 242 12.67 -3.88 15.49
N PRO A 243 12.52 -2.80 14.70
CA PRO A 243 11.27 -2.54 13.99
C PRO A 243 10.91 -3.67 13.03
N ASP A 244 9.61 -3.92 12.88
CA ASP A 244 9.09 -4.85 11.88
C ASP A 244 9.22 -4.31 10.44
N LEU A 245 8.67 -5.05 9.48
CA LEU A 245 8.71 -4.68 8.05
C LEU A 245 8.01 -3.35 7.74
N HIS A 246 7.16 -2.84 8.64
CA HIS A 246 6.46 -1.55 8.51
C HIS A 246 7.06 -0.44 9.38
N GLY A 247 8.03 -0.78 10.24
CA GLY A 247 8.70 0.17 11.13
C GLY A 247 8.15 0.22 12.56
N PHE A 248 7.21 -0.65 12.93
CA PHE A 248 6.69 -0.71 14.29
C PHE A 248 7.62 -1.49 15.21
N ILE A 249 7.81 -0.99 16.44
CA ILE A 249 8.26 -1.83 17.54
C ILE A 249 7.04 -2.60 18.07
N ASN A 250 6.88 -3.84 17.64
CA ASN A 250 5.86 -4.75 18.16
C ASN A 250 6.38 -5.44 19.43
N VAL A 251 5.89 -5.03 20.60
CA VAL A 251 6.31 -5.55 21.90
C VAL A 251 6.01 -7.05 22.04
N ALA A 252 4.98 -7.54 21.35
CA ALA A 252 4.60 -8.96 21.35
C ALA A 252 5.70 -9.88 20.79
N ASN A 253 6.67 -9.36 20.02
CA ASN A 253 7.83 -10.15 19.60
C ASN A 253 8.77 -10.53 20.75
N TYR A 254 8.72 -9.77 21.84
CA TYR A 254 9.64 -9.88 22.96
C TYR A 254 8.95 -10.45 24.19
N PHE A 255 7.76 -9.96 24.53
CA PHE A 255 7.10 -10.25 25.80
C PHE A 255 5.61 -10.53 25.66
N SER A 256 5.10 -11.40 26.52
CA SER A 256 3.67 -11.51 26.82
C SER A 256 3.27 -10.48 27.85
N ARG A 257 1.99 -10.13 27.89
CA ARG A 257 1.40 -9.42 29.04
C ARG A 257 1.51 -10.25 30.32
N VAL A 258 1.67 -9.55 31.44
CA VAL A 258 1.84 -10.15 32.78
C VAL A 258 0.59 -10.01 33.64
N SER A 259 -0.32 -9.11 33.27
CA SER A 259 -1.58 -8.87 33.97
C SER A 259 -2.79 -8.95 33.04
N ARG A 260 -3.97 -9.15 33.64
CA ARG A 260 -5.25 -8.91 32.95
C ARG A 260 -5.59 -7.42 32.88
N ALA A 261 -5.05 -6.62 33.80
CA ALA A 261 -5.12 -5.16 33.76
C ALA A 261 -4.06 -4.60 32.80
N THR A 262 -4.11 -3.30 32.54
CA THR A 262 -3.13 -2.60 31.68
C THR A 262 -1.70 -2.86 32.15
N ASP A 263 -0.85 -3.26 31.22
CA ASP A 263 0.60 -3.36 31.43
C ASP A 263 1.30 -2.23 30.69
N PHE A 264 2.53 -1.91 31.06
CA PHE A 264 3.38 -0.98 30.33
C PHE A 264 4.83 -1.45 30.26
N ILE A 265 5.57 -0.95 29.27
CA ILE A 265 7.02 -1.11 29.13
C ILE A 265 7.65 0.28 29.14
N TYR A 266 8.93 0.34 29.49
CA TYR A 266 9.76 1.46 29.09
C TYR A 266 10.43 1.16 27.76
N ALA A 267 10.60 2.19 26.93
CA ALA A 267 11.44 2.17 25.73
C ALA A 267 12.40 3.35 25.76
N GLN A 268 13.61 3.20 25.22
CA GLN A 268 14.59 4.29 25.16
C GLN A 268 15.40 4.29 23.86
N THR A 269 15.86 5.48 23.46
CA THR A 269 16.79 5.70 22.36
C THR A 269 17.59 7.01 22.58
N ASN A 270 18.65 7.21 21.81
CA ASN A 270 19.45 8.44 21.84
C ASN A 270 19.37 9.17 20.49
N LEU A 271 19.03 10.46 20.54
CA LEU A 271 18.98 11.33 19.37
C LEU A 271 20.19 12.28 19.39
N TYR A 272 21.11 12.09 18.44
CA TYR A 272 22.25 12.96 18.27
C TYR A 272 21.95 14.12 17.30
N VAL A 273 22.30 15.35 17.67
CA VAL A 273 22.23 16.52 16.79
C VAL A 273 23.51 17.36 16.85
N GLU A 274 23.95 17.89 15.71
CA GLU A 274 25.17 18.70 15.58
C GLU A 274 25.04 20.12 16.16
N LYS A 275 23.80 20.59 16.31
CA LYS A 275 23.44 21.91 16.86
C LYS A 275 22.08 21.85 17.55
N ASP A 276 21.83 22.80 18.44
CA ASP A 276 20.50 23.02 19.03
C ASP A 276 19.45 23.11 17.92
N THR A 277 18.43 22.26 17.98
CA THR A 277 17.44 22.07 16.93
C THR A 277 16.07 21.80 17.54
N LEU A 278 15.03 22.49 17.07
CA LEU A 278 13.65 22.10 17.35
C LEU A 278 13.26 21.03 16.33
N MET A 279 13.28 19.77 16.75
CA MET A 279 13.06 18.62 15.89
C MET A 279 11.59 18.24 15.90
N GLU A 280 10.96 18.20 14.73
CA GLU A 280 9.64 17.58 14.58
C GLU A 280 9.80 16.05 14.63
N ILE A 281 8.91 15.38 15.36
CA ILE A 281 8.84 13.92 15.49
C ILE A 281 7.38 13.51 15.26
N LYS A 282 7.15 12.69 14.24
CA LYS A 282 5.87 12.02 14.00
C LYS A 282 5.88 10.70 14.76
N PHE A 283 4.77 10.32 15.39
CA PHE A 283 4.74 9.10 16.21
C PHE A 283 3.34 8.50 16.36
N GLY A 284 3.32 7.26 16.82
CA GLY A 284 2.13 6.49 17.17
C GLY A 284 2.43 5.47 18.27
N TYR A 285 1.41 5.10 19.04
CA TYR A 285 1.56 4.27 20.25
C TYR A 285 0.26 3.51 20.57
N SER A 286 0.40 2.37 21.27
CA SER A 286 -0.70 1.68 21.94
C SER A 286 -1.30 2.53 23.05
N ASP A 287 -2.62 2.48 23.19
CA ASP A 287 -3.45 2.86 24.34
C ASP A 287 -3.07 4.10 25.15
N ALA A 288 -1.92 4.14 25.81
CA ALA A 288 -1.38 5.35 26.42
C ALA A 288 0.15 5.42 26.33
N ILE A 289 0.67 6.65 26.24
CA ILE A 289 2.11 6.92 26.20
C ILE A 289 2.48 8.08 27.12
N GLN A 290 3.69 8.01 27.66
CA GLN A 290 4.43 9.18 28.12
C GLN A 290 5.74 9.28 27.41
N VAL A 291 6.15 10.53 27.12
CA VAL A 291 7.42 10.83 26.46
C VAL A 291 8.22 11.73 27.37
N PHE A 292 9.46 11.34 27.60
CA PHE A 292 10.45 12.06 28.39
C PHE A 292 11.64 12.42 27.50
N LEU A 293 12.09 13.67 27.57
CA LEU A 293 13.31 14.15 26.93
C LEU A 293 14.32 14.51 28.01
N ASN A 294 15.46 13.81 28.05
CA ASN A 294 16.50 13.99 29.07
C ASN A 294 15.93 13.93 30.51
N GLY A 295 15.04 12.98 30.77
CA GLY A 295 14.37 12.78 32.06
C GLY A 295 13.13 13.64 32.31
N GLU A 296 12.92 14.72 31.54
CA GLU A 296 11.78 15.63 31.72
C GLU A 296 10.59 15.19 30.87
N LYS A 297 9.40 15.10 31.47
CA LYS A 297 8.17 14.74 30.75
C LYS A 297 7.76 15.86 29.79
N VAL A 298 7.67 15.54 28.51
CA VAL A 298 7.30 16.49 27.44
C VAL A 298 5.93 16.20 26.83
N PHE A 299 5.41 14.97 26.99
CA PHE A 299 4.12 14.59 26.43
C PHE A 299 3.45 13.47 27.23
N TYR A 300 2.11 13.50 27.24
CA TYR A 300 1.24 12.41 27.62
C TYR A 300 0.12 12.29 26.58
N GLY A 301 -0.18 11.07 26.16
CA GLY A 301 -1.23 10.79 25.19
C GLY A 301 -1.99 9.53 25.52
N SER A 302 -3.24 9.47 25.06
CA SER A 302 -4.10 8.31 25.18
C SER A 302 -4.86 8.07 23.87
N SER A 303 -4.83 6.83 23.40
CA SER A 303 -5.31 6.35 22.11
C SER A 303 -6.01 4.98 22.23
N GLY A 304 -6.62 4.69 23.38
CA GLY A 304 -7.30 3.41 23.58
C GLY A 304 -8.53 3.24 22.70
N TYR A 305 -8.85 2.00 22.32
CA TYR A 305 -10.06 1.68 21.57
C TYR A 305 -11.32 2.25 22.24
N GLN A 306 -12.16 2.92 21.46
CA GLN A 306 -13.39 3.61 21.89
C GLN A 306 -13.22 4.71 22.94
N GLN A 307 -11.99 5.12 23.23
CA GLN A 307 -11.73 6.11 24.28
C GLN A 307 -12.15 7.53 23.87
N ARG A 308 -11.98 7.89 22.58
CA ARG A 308 -12.32 9.24 22.07
C ARG A 308 -13.74 9.33 21.53
N ASP A 309 -14.25 8.25 20.93
CA ASP A 309 -15.58 8.12 20.34
C ASP A 309 -15.90 6.61 20.18
N PRO A 310 -17.17 6.15 20.17
CA PRO A 310 -17.52 4.73 19.99
C PRO A 310 -16.98 4.05 18.72
N SER A 311 -16.57 4.80 17.71
CA SER A 311 -15.94 4.30 16.48
C SER A 311 -14.41 4.42 16.45
N PHE A 312 -13.82 5.11 17.43
CA PHE A 312 -12.38 5.34 17.51
C PHE A 312 -11.61 4.03 17.69
N LEU A 313 -10.78 3.68 16.70
CA LEU A 313 -10.14 2.37 16.64
C LEU A 313 -8.85 2.26 17.45
N GLY A 314 -8.21 3.37 17.82
CA GLY A 314 -6.90 3.34 18.48
C GLY A 314 -5.79 2.71 17.62
N ILE A 315 -5.90 2.79 16.29
CA ILE A 315 -4.88 2.27 15.36
C ILE A 315 -3.56 3.00 15.56
N ILE A 316 -2.47 2.25 15.56
CA ILE A 316 -1.10 2.77 15.68
C ILE A 316 -0.61 3.21 14.30
N GLY A 317 -0.12 4.44 14.22
CA GLY A 317 0.46 5.02 13.01
C GLY A 317 1.04 6.39 13.31
N LEU A 318 1.78 6.98 12.36
CA LEU A 318 2.40 8.30 12.48
C LEU A 318 1.36 9.44 12.41
N ASN A 319 0.38 9.42 13.31
CA ASN A 319 -0.78 10.30 13.33
C ASN A 319 -0.60 11.50 14.27
N ASP A 320 0.29 11.39 15.26
CA ASP A 320 0.59 12.44 16.23
C ASP A 320 1.95 13.08 15.94
N VAL A 321 2.12 14.35 16.32
CA VAL A 321 3.35 15.14 16.10
C VAL A 321 3.80 15.81 17.40
N LEU A 322 5.10 15.74 17.69
CA LEU A 322 5.76 16.38 18.82
C LEU A 322 6.97 17.20 18.33
N TYR A 323 7.19 18.37 18.92
CA TYR A 323 8.37 19.20 18.64
C TYR A 323 9.34 19.13 19.84
N LEU A 324 10.47 18.45 19.66
CA LEU A 324 11.47 18.23 20.70
C LEU A 324 12.59 19.29 20.61
N PRO A 325 12.84 20.07 21.66
CA PRO A 325 13.95 21.02 21.69
C PRO A 325 15.27 20.30 22.00
N LEU A 326 15.86 19.67 20.99
CA LEU A 326 17.11 18.91 21.11
C LEU A 326 18.31 19.86 21.28
N LYS A 327 19.21 19.49 22.19
CA LYS A 327 20.49 20.18 22.43
C LYS A 327 21.61 19.53 21.64
N LYS A 328 22.60 20.33 21.23
CA LYS A 328 23.81 19.80 20.60
C LYS A 328 24.37 18.61 21.39
N GLY A 329 24.64 17.51 20.70
CA GLY A 329 25.08 16.25 21.28
C GLY A 329 23.95 15.22 21.39
N ASN A 330 24.10 14.26 22.30
CA ASN A 330 23.11 13.21 22.54
C ASN A 330 21.97 13.74 23.41
N ASN A 331 20.74 13.36 23.03
CA ASN A 331 19.52 13.61 23.80
C ASN A 331 18.85 12.26 24.05
N GLU A 332 18.56 11.94 25.31
CA GLU A 332 17.86 10.72 25.67
C GLU A 332 16.36 10.91 25.46
N LEU A 333 15.75 10.00 24.69
CA LEU A 333 14.31 9.93 24.52
C LEU A 333 13.81 8.63 25.17
N THR A 334 12.99 8.78 26.20
CA THR A 334 12.44 7.67 26.98
C THR A 334 10.92 7.68 26.92
N LEU A 335 10.32 6.52 26.73
CA LEU A 335 8.88 6.32 26.61
C LEU A 335 8.39 5.39 27.72
N SER A 336 7.19 5.64 28.24
CA SER A 336 6.37 4.62 28.89
C SER A 336 5.22 4.29 27.95
N VAL A 337 5.09 3.05 27.46
CA VAL A 337 4.04 2.65 26.51
C VAL A 337 3.17 1.59 27.15
N ALA A 338 1.89 1.92 27.36
CA ALA A 338 0.90 1.06 27.99
C ALA A 338 0.02 0.35 26.98
N GLU A 339 -0.49 -0.82 27.37
CA GLU A 339 -1.39 -1.64 26.57
C GLU A 339 -2.40 -2.37 27.45
N SER A 340 -3.67 -2.31 27.04
CA SER A 340 -4.78 -2.99 27.70
C SER A 340 -5.36 -4.10 26.82
N PHE A 341 -5.49 -3.89 25.52
CA PHE A 341 -5.84 -4.91 24.52
C PHE A 341 -5.81 -4.35 23.10
N GLY A 342 -5.55 -5.22 22.12
CA GLY A 342 -5.66 -4.93 20.70
C GLY A 342 -4.35 -4.73 19.95
N GLY A 343 -3.23 -4.73 20.68
CA GLY A 343 -1.90 -4.85 20.12
C GLY A 343 -0.94 -3.92 20.80
N TRP A 344 0.27 -4.40 21.08
CA TRP A 344 1.24 -3.64 21.87
C TRP A 344 2.40 -3.14 21.03
N GLY A 345 2.47 -1.84 20.77
CA GLY A 345 3.62 -1.27 20.06
C GLY A 345 3.66 0.24 19.96
N PHE A 346 4.65 0.72 19.22
CA PHE A 346 4.83 2.13 18.89
C PHE A 346 5.66 2.29 17.62
N ILE A 347 5.60 3.48 17.02
CA ILE A 347 6.38 3.88 15.85
C ILE A 347 6.76 5.35 15.98
N PHE A 348 8.01 5.69 15.65
CA PHE A 348 8.54 7.04 15.71
C PHE A 348 9.34 7.33 14.45
N ALA A 349 9.17 8.52 13.91
CA ALA A 349 9.91 9.02 12.76
C ALA A 349 10.22 10.50 12.93
N TYR A 350 11.34 10.95 12.38
CA TYR A 350 11.59 12.39 12.24
C TYR A 350 10.53 13.02 11.34
N GLY A 351 10.13 14.26 11.64
CA GLY A 351 9.32 15.09 10.76
C GLY A 351 10.02 15.19 9.41
N SER A 352 9.28 14.86 8.36
CA SER A 352 9.83 14.25 7.15
C SER A 352 10.90 15.10 6.46
N ASN A 353 11.95 14.40 6.05
CA ASN A 353 12.75 14.79 4.90
C ASN A 353 12.24 13.95 3.71
N GLU A 354 12.33 14.52 2.52
CA GLU A 354 12.11 13.77 1.29
C GLU A 354 12.97 12.50 1.26
N PHE A 355 12.40 11.36 0.84
CA PHE A 355 13.22 10.19 0.57
C PHE A 355 13.87 10.34 -0.79
N LEU A 356 15.19 10.27 -0.84
CA LEU A 356 15.98 10.21 -2.05
C LEU A 356 16.69 8.85 -2.08
N ALA A 357 16.54 8.11 -3.18
CA ALA A 357 17.34 6.92 -3.40
C ALA A 357 18.84 7.24 -3.42
N PRO A 358 19.72 6.26 -3.13
CA PRO A 358 21.16 6.45 -3.28
C PRO A 358 21.53 6.99 -4.66
N GLY A 359 22.36 8.04 -4.68
CA GLY A 359 22.78 8.73 -5.90
C GLY A 359 21.82 9.82 -6.39
N LEU A 360 20.66 9.99 -5.77
CA LEU A 360 19.71 11.06 -6.08
C LEU A 360 19.93 12.25 -5.13
N GLU A 361 20.06 13.45 -5.69
CA GLU A 361 20.19 14.70 -4.94
C GLU A 361 19.33 15.79 -5.56
N MET A 362 18.68 16.62 -4.74
CA MET A 362 17.98 17.80 -5.24
C MET A 362 18.99 18.78 -5.85
N SER A 363 18.81 19.12 -7.12
CA SER A 363 19.67 20.05 -7.85
C SER A 363 19.12 21.47 -7.84
N TRP A 364 17.82 21.64 -8.09
CA TRP A 364 17.16 22.94 -8.18
C TRP A 364 15.66 22.82 -7.94
N GLN A 365 15.02 23.92 -7.58
CA GLN A 365 13.57 24.02 -7.45
C GLN A 365 13.12 25.41 -7.89
N THR A 366 12.04 25.48 -8.67
CA THR A 366 11.49 26.76 -9.15
C THR A 366 10.73 27.50 -8.06
N GLU A 367 10.42 28.77 -8.30
CA GLU A 367 9.43 29.49 -7.51
C GLU A 367 7.99 28.95 -7.66
N LYS A 368 7.08 29.27 -6.73
CA LYS A 368 5.65 28.88 -6.77
C LYS A 368 4.88 29.68 -7.80
N GLU A 369 5.18 29.45 -9.07
CA GLU A 369 4.69 30.28 -10.15
C GLU A 369 3.77 29.54 -11.13
N PHE A 370 3.78 28.21 -11.14
CA PHE A 370 2.99 27.39 -12.05
C PHE A 370 1.52 27.33 -11.63
N LEU A 371 0.60 27.07 -12.56
CA LEU A 371 -0.82 26.97 -12.23
C LEU A 371 -1.13 25.65 -11.52
N ILE A 372 -1.07 24.53 -12.23
CA ILE A 372 -0.95 23.17 -11.71
C ILE A 372 -0.07 22.46 -12.73
N PRO A 373 1.24 22.28 -12.45
CA PRO A 373 2.11 21.57 -13.37
C PRO A 373 1.70 20.10 -13.40
N GLU A 374 1.42 19.55 -14.59
CA GLU A 374 0.84 18.21 -14.72
C GLU A 374 1.76 17.21 -15.44
N SER A 375 2.33 17.60 -16.57
CA SER A 375 3.27 16.77 -17.34
C SER A 375 4.49 17.58 -17.74
N ILE A 376 5.64 16.91 -17.76
CA ILE A 376 6.93 17.46 -18.14
C ILE A 376 7.46 16.68 -19.34
N LEU A 377 7.93 17.39 -20.37
CA LEU A 377 8.53 16.80 -21.56
C LEU A 377 9.81 17.53 -21.96
N TYR A 378 10.89 16.79 -22.22
CA TYR A 378 12.14 17.32 -22.71
C TYR A 378 12.25 17.26 -24.26
N ASP A 379 12.70 18.35 -24.88
CA ASP A 379 13.10 18.41 -26.29
C ASP A 379 14.63 18.51 -26.37
N ASP A 380 15.25 17.40 -26.79
CA ASP A 380 16.70 17.24 -26.94
C ASP A 380 17.29 18.15 -28.01
N LYS A 381 16.58 18.34 -29.13
CA LYS A 381 16.99 19.16 -30.25
C LYS A 381 17.08 20.64 -29.89
N ARG A 382 16.19 21.12 -29.02
CA ARG A 382 16.15 22.54 -28.58
C ARG A 382 16.77 22.76 -27.21
N GLU A 383 17.05 21.70 -26.46
CA GLU A 383 17.42 21.71 -25.05
C GLU A 383 16.44 22.50 -24.16
N VAL A 384 15.15 22.25 -24.34
CA VAL A 384 14.06 22.94 -23.61
C VAL A 384 13.20 21.92 -22.88
N ILE A 385 12.76 22.30 -21.67
CA ILE A 385 11.74 21.57 -20.92
C ILE A 385 10.39 22.26 -21.11
N TYR A 386 9.38 21.47 -21.48
CA TYR A 386 7.99 21.88 -21.60
C TYR A 386 7.19 21.40 -20.38
N VAL A 387 6.31 22.26 -19.87
CA VAL A 387 5.46 21.94 -18.72
C VAL A 387 4.01 22.31 -19.02
N THR A 388 3.09 21.34 -18.97
CA THR A 388 1.66 21.64 -19.03
C THR A 388 1.18 22.27 -17.74
N ASN A 389 0.37 23.34 -17.87
CA ASN A 389 -0.24 24.04 -16.76
C ASN A 389 -1.76 23.87 -16.83
N PHE A 390 -2.24 22.96 -16.00
CA PHE A 390 -3.65 22.60 -15.85
C PHE A 390 -4.36 23.53 -14.85
N ASP A 391 -5.68 23.71 -15.01
CA ASP A 391 -6.53 24.34 -14.00
C ASP A 391 -7.65 23.39 -13.56
N GLN A 392 -7.44 22.69 -12.45
CA GLN A 392 -8.40 21.72 -11.91
C GLN A 392 -9.70 22.38 -11.43
N LEU A 393 -9.66 23.67 -11.07
CA LEU A 393 -10.84 24.39 -10.56
C LEU A 393 -11.72 24.92 -11.70
N ASN A 394 -11.18 24.99 -12.91
CA ASN A 394 -11.85 25.58 -14.07
C ASN A 394 -11.85 24.64 -15.29
N ILE A 395 -12.00 23.33 -15.05
CA ILE A 395 -12.10 22.31 -16.11
C ILE A 395 -13.15 22.70 -17.15
N GLY A 396 -12.76 22.71 -18.43
CA GLY A 396 -13.63 23.09 -19.55
C GLY A 396 -14.06 24.56 -19.61
N ASN A 397 -13.53 25.45 -18.77
CA ASN A 397 -13.86 26.87 -18.81
C ASN A 397 -12.96 27.63 -19.81
N PRO A 398 -13.47 28.04 -20.97
CA PRO A 398 -12.66 28.69 -21.99
C PRO A 398 -12.19 30.11 -21.60
N ALA A 399 -12.74 30.69 -20.53
CA ALA A 399 -12.33 32.01 -20.05
C ALA A 399 -11.06 31.96 -19.19
N LYS A 400 -10.56 30.78 -18.83
CA LYS A 400 -9.36 30.59 -18.02
C LYS A 400 -8.23 30.08 -18.89
N SER A 401 -7.15 30.87 -18.98
CA SER A 401 -5.96 30.52 -19.75
C SER A 401 -5.28 29.31 -19.12
N GLN A 402 -5.19 28.23 -19.89
CA GLN A 402 -4.31 27.09 -19.63
C GLN A 402 -3.27 27.04 -20.73
N TYR A 403 -2.07 26.60 -20.40
CA TYR A 403 -0.90 26.87 -21.23
C TYR A 403 0.23 25.86 -21.05
N ILE A 404 1.23 25.95 -21.91
CA ILE A 404 2.53 25.30 -21.76
C ILE A 404 3.59 26.34 -21.41
N SER A 405 4.43 26.04 -20.43
CA SER A 405 5.63 26.81 -20.09
C SER A 405 6.88 26.22 -20.72
N LYS A 406 7.91 27.05 -20.94
CA LYS A 406 9.27 26.64 -21.27
C LYS A 406 10.23 26.92 -20.12
N LEU A 407 11.07 25.96 -19.82
CA LEU A 407 12.19 26.09 -18.90
C LEU A 407 13.50 25.68 -19.57
N ASP A 408 14.62 26.19 -19.06
CA ASP A 408 15.94 25.61 -19.30
C ASP A 408 16.22 24.46 -18.33
N LEU A 409 17.34 23.77 -18.53
CA LEU A 409 17.74 22.58 -17.76
C LEU A 409 18.14 22.90 -16.31
N GLU A 410 18.33 24.17 -15.99
CA GLU A 410 18.61 24.70 -14.66
C GLU A 410 17.33 25.13 -13.91
N GLY A 411 16.16 24.95 -14.53
CA GLY A 411 14.87 25.27 -13.95
C GLY A 411 14.46 26.75 -14.07
N ASN A 412 15.20 27.55 -14.84
CA ASN A 412 14.79 28.93 -15.09
C ASN A 412 13.65 28.96 -16.10
N ILE A 413 12.61 29.75 -15.81
CA ILE A 413 11.48 29.93 -16.72
C ILE A 413 11.93 30.82 -17.89
N ILE A 414 12.03 30.23 -19.07
CA ILE A 414 12.31 30.94 -20.33
C ILE A 414 11.06 31.73 -20.74
N GLU A 415 9.90 31.06 -20.72
CA GLU A 415 8.62 31.65 -21.10
C GLU A 415 7.48 30.95 -20.37
N LYS A 416 6.75 31.69 -19.53
CA LYS A 416 5.72 31.12 -18.65
C LYS A 416 4.48 30.66 -19.41
N GLU A 417 3.91 31.50 -20.27
CA GLU A 417 2.70 31.20 -21.04
C GLU A 417 3.00 31.14 -22.54
N TRP A 418 3.83 30.17 -22.95
CA TRP A 418 4.31 30.06 -24.33
C TRP A 418 3.19 29.68 -25.31
N VAL A 419 2.54 28.53 -25.12
CA VAL A 419 1.35 28.14 -25.89
C VAL A 419 0.12 28.30 -25.01
N LYS A 420 -0.84 29.14 -25.43
CA LYS A 420 -2.09 29.42 -24.70
C LYS A 420 -3.30 28.89 -25.44
N GLY A 421 -4.45 28.88 -24.76
CA GLY A 421 -5.73 28.48 -25.36
C GLY A 421 -5.90 26.96 -25.47
N LEU A 422 -5.13 26.21 -24.68
CA LEU A 422 -5.28 24.78 -24.48
C LEU A 422 -6.45 24.51 -23.53
N ASN A 423 -7.09 23.36 -23.67
CA ASN A 423 -8.20 22.92 -22.87
C ASN A 423 -7.80 21.72 -22.02
N ASN A 424 -7.42 21.98 -20.77
CA ASN A 424 -6.92 20.96 -19.85
C ASN A 424 -5.78 20.15 -20.47
N PRO A 425 -4.62 20.80 -20.74
CA PRO A 425 -3.45 20.13 -21.30
C PRO A 425 -2.83 19.18 -20.28
N LEU A 426 -2.49 17.97 -20.73
CA LEU A 426 -2.05 16.85 -19.89
C LEU A 426 -0.76 16.24 -20.46
N GLY A 427 -0.72 14.94 -20.75
CA GLY A 427 0.42 14.28 -21.39
C GLY A 427 0.81 14.90 -22.74
N MET A 428 2.11 14.89 -23.04
CA MET A 428 2.70 15.47 -24.26
C MET A 428 3.64 14.50 -24.97
N ILE A 429 3.72 14.61 -26.29
CA ILE A 429 4.73 13.91 -27.10
C ILE A 429 5.21 14.77 -28.27
N ILE A 430 6.48 14.64 -28.65
CA ILE A 430 7.08 15.36 -29.79
C ILE A 430 7.50 14.36 -30.88
N LYS A 431 7.18 14.68 -32.13
CA LYS A 431 7.68 13.99 -33.33
C LYS A 431 7.81 14.96 -34.49
N ASP A 432 8.96 15.01 -35.14
CA ASP A 432 9.23 15.80 -36.35
C ASP A 432 8.85 17.30 -36.22
N ASP A 433 9.29 17.95 -35.15
CA ASP A 433 8.98 19.36 -34.81
C ASP A 433 7.49 19.66 -34.52
N ILE A 434 6.67 18.62 -34.38
CA ILE A 434 5.25 18.72 -34.00
C ILE A 434 5.06 18.14 -32.61
N MET A 435 4.51 18.95 -31.71
CA MET A 435 4.08 18.52 -30.38
C MET A 435 2.60 18.17 -30.42
N ARG A 436 2.24 17.06 -29.79
CA ARG A 436 0.87 16.62 -29.57
C ARG A 436 0.60 16.63 -28.08
N VAL A 437 -0.46 17.33 -27.69
CA VAL A 437 -0.84 17.52 -26.29
C VAL A 437 -2.21 16.92 -26.09
N CYS A 438 -2.31 16.02 -25.12
CA CYS A 438 -3.56 15.42 -24.71
C CYS A 438 -4.46 16.50 -24.07
N GLU A 439 -5.68 16.64 -24.59
CA GLU A 439 -6.78 17.40 -24.00
C GLU A 439 -7.90 16.39 -23.66
N ARG A 440 -8.81 16.71 -22.72
CA ARG A 440 -9.83 15.74 -22.23
C ARG A 440 -10.70 15.07 -23.31
N SER A 441 -10.84 15.69 -24.49
CA SER A 441 -11.70 15.23 -25.59
C SER A 441 -10.99 15.10 -26.95
N GLY A 442 -9.67 15.23 -26.97
CA GLY A 442 -8.89 15.17 -28.22
C GLY A 442 -7.42 15.51 -28.02
N ILE A 443 -6.76 15.88 -29.10
CA ILE A 443 -5.36 16.27 -29.12
C ILE A 443 -5.22 17.66 -29.71
N ALA A 444 -4.49 18.55 -29.05
CA ALA A 444 -3.99 19.77 -29.65
C ALA A 444 -2.65 19.49 -30.35
N VAL A 445 -2.54 19.87 -31.61
CA VAL A 445 -1.32 19.74 -32.42
C VAL A 445 -0.65 21.10 -32.51
N ILE A 446 0.60 21.18 -32.09
CA ILE A 446 1.37 22.42 -31.94
C ILE A 446 2.59 22.36 -32.85
N ASP A 447 2.79 23.41 -33.64
CA ASP A 447 4.05 23.66 -34.35
C ASP A 447 5.07 24.24 -33.37
N LEU A 448 6.12 23.47 -33.04
CA LEU A 448 7.16 23.90 -32.10
C LEU A 448 7.95 25.12 -32.57
N LYS A 449 8.00 25.37 -33.89
CA LYS A 449 8.72 26.51 -34.45
C LYS A 449 8.04 27.83 -34.11
N ASN A 450 6.72 27.87 -34.21
CA ASN A 450 5.93 29.08 -34.03
C ASN A 450 5.28 29.16 -32.64
N GLY A 451 5.13 28.03 -31.93
CA GLY A 451 4.39 27.97 -30.66
C GLY A 451 2.90 28.18 -30.85
N GLU A 452 2.35 27.67 -31.95
CA GLU A 452 0.96 27.85 -32.33
C GLU A 452 0.24 26.51 -32.42
N ILE A 453 -1.00 26.47 -31.92
CA ILE A 453 -1.92 25.35 -32.13
C ILE A 453 -2.37 25.41 -33.59
N ILE A 454 -1.94 24.44 -34.39
CA ILE A 454 -2.22 24.38 -35.83
C ILE A 454 -3.43 23.50 -36.16
N GLU A 455 -3.76 22.54 -35.29
CA GLU A 455 -4.85 21.59 -35.50
C GLU A 455 -5.36 21.06 -34.15
N ARG A 456 -6.62 20.58 -34.14
CA ARG A 456 -7.16 19.73 -33.07
C ARG A 456 -7.75 18.46 -33.66
N ILE A 457 -7.29 17.31 -33.18
CA ILE A 457 -7.78 15.99 -33.58
C ILE A 457 -8.78 15.51 -32.53
N PRO A 458 -10.09 15.40 -32.84
CA PRO A 458 -11.08 14.93 -31.89
C PRO A 458 -10.98 13.41 -31.67
N VAL A 459 -11.35 12.96 -30.48
CA VAL A 459 -11.56 11.54 -30.16
C VAL A 459 -13.03 11.33 -29.79
N PRO A 460 -13.93 11.10 -30.77
CA PRO A 460 -15.35 11.00 -30.49
C PRO A 460 -15.67 9.87 -29.52
N GLY A 461 -16.39 10.20 -28.45
CA GLY A 461 -16.78 9.24 -27.41
C GLY A 461 -15.78 9.12 -26.26
N SER A 462 -14.65 9.83 -26.29
CA SER A 462 -13.80 9.95 -25.12
C SER A 462 -14.46 10.81 -24.03
N VAL A 463 -14.07 10.58 -22.78
CA VAL A 463 -14.62 11.31 -21.62
C VAL A 463 -13.52 11.98 -20.82
N PHE A 464 -12.42 11.28 -20.58
CA PHE A 464 -11.37 11.73 -19.69
C PHE A 464 -10.01 11.24 -20.19
N LEU A 465 -9.61 11.74 -21.36
CA LEU A 465 -8.27 11.47 -21.85
C LEU A 465 -7.22 12.02 -20.88
N ASN A 466 -6.13 11.29 -20.67
CA ASN A 466 -5.06 11.72 -19.74
C ASN A 466 -3.68 11.74 -20.38
N ASP A 467 -3.15 10.59 -20.81
CA ASP A 467 -1.78 10.49 -21.31
C ASP A 467 -1.73 9.99 -22.77
N ILE A 468 -0.59 10.19 -23.43
CA ILE A 468 -0.36 9.92 -24.85
C ILE A 468 0.99 9.23 -25.10
N ALA A 469 0.98 8.14 -25.87
CA ALA A 469 2.19 7.50 -26.39
C ALA A 469 2.17 7.44 -27.92
N ILE A 470 3.35 7.30 -28.54
CA ILE A 470 3.51 7.14 -29.99
C ILE A 470 4.36 5.90 -30.29
N ASP A 471 3.91 5.05 -31.23
CA ASP A 471 4.73 3.92 -31.73
C ASP A 471 5.63 4.32 -32.91
N GLU A 472 6.49 3.39 -33.34
CA GLU A 472 7.42 3.61 -34.46
C GLU A 472 6.72 3.90 -35.79
N ASN A 473 5.46 3.49 -35.93
CA ASN A 473 4.63 3.69 -37.12
C ASN A 473 3.82 5.01 -37.05
N ASN A 474 4.09 5.86 -36.06
CA ASN A 474 3.37 7.11 -35.77
C ASN A 474 1.90 6.92 -35.41
N ASN A 475 1.51 5.75 -34.89
CA ASN A 475 0.21 5.62 -34.26
C ASN A 475 0.28 6.20 -32.84
N LEU A 476 -0.75 6.95 -32.47
CA LEU A 476 -0.89 7.51 -31.13
C LEU A 476 -1.80 6.62 -30.30
N TYR A 477 -1.49 6.44 -29.03
CA TYR A 477 -2.32 5.73 -28.08
C TYR A 477 -2.66 6.66 -26.91
N LEU A 478 -3.92 6.70 -26.51
CA LEU A 478 -4.40 7.58 -25.45
C LEU A 478 -5.19 6.81 -24.42
N SER A 479 -4.90 7.04 -23.14
CA SER A 479 -5.71 6.51 -22.04
C SER A 479 -6.98 7.32 -21.84
N ASP A 480 -8.07 6.66 -21.45
CA ASP A 480 -9.33 7.29 -21.04
C ASP A 480 -9.78 6.71 -19.69
N SER A 481 -9.34 7.37 -18.61
CA SER A 481 -9.39 6.83 -17.26
C SER A 481 -10.81 6.60 -16.75
N ARG A 482 -11.81 7.37 -17.21
CA ARG A 482 -13.17 7.30 -16.66
C ARG A 482 -14.09 6.29 -17.33
N ILE A 483 -13.70 5.77 -18.50
CA ILE A 483 -14.51 4.80 -19.24
C ILE A 483 -13.74 3.50 -19.54
N ASN A 484 -12.57 3.29 -18.93
CA ASN A 484 -11.77 2.06 -19.01
C ASN A 484 -11.38 1.71 -20.45
N LYS A 485 -10.87 2.69 -21.20
CA LYS A 485 -10.54 2.54 -22.62
C LYS A 485 -9.15 3.07 -22.93
N ILE A 486 -8.53 2.45 -23.93
CA ILE A 486 -7.38 3.00 -24.63
C ILE A 486 -7.81 3.23 -26.08
N TRP A 487 -7.55 4.42 -26.59
CA TRP A 487 -7.82 4.84 -27.96
C TRP A 487 -6.55 4.74 -28.79
N LYS A 488 -6.69 4.45 -30.09
CA LYS A 488 -5.62 4.53 -31.09
C LYS A 488 -5.97 5.57 -32.14
N ILE A 489 -4.99 6.35 -32.56
CA ILE A 489 -5.12 7.29 -33.67
C ILE A 489 -4.07 6.96 -34.72
N THR A 490 -4.53 6.78 -35.96
CA THR A 490 -3.67 6.58 -37.13
C THR A 490 -4.02 7.65 -38.16
N GLY A 491 -3.07 8.55 -38.43
CA GLY A 491 -3.36 9.79 -39.17
C GLY A 491 -4.36 10.65 -38.42
N GLU A 492 -5.52 10.93 -39.02
CA GLU A 492 -6.61 11.72 -38.41
C GLU A 492 -7.74 10.85 -37.83
N LYS A 493 -7.69 9.53 -37.99
CA LYS A 493 -8.75 8.62 -37.57
C LYS A 493 -8.48 8.09 -36.16
N SER A 494 -9.39 8.37 -35.24
CA SER A 494 -9.43 7.75 -33.91
C SER A 494 -10.34 6.51 -33.89
N GLU A 495 -9.90 5.47 -33.17
CA GLU A 495 -10.66 4.23 -32.96
C GLU A 495 -10.36 3.61 -31.59
N LEU A 496 -11.26 2.75 -31.13
CA LEU A 496 -11.06 2.00 -29.89
C LEU A 496 -9.95 0.96 -30.07
N PHE A 497 -8.94 0.99 -29.21
CA PHE A 497 -7.84 0.03 -29.22
C PHE A 497 -8.07 -1.12 -28.24
N LEU A 498 -8.29 -0.79 -26.97
CA LEU A 498 -8.53 -1.74 -25.89
C LEU A 498 -9.65 -1.26 -24.96
N GLU A 499 -10.39 -2.22 -24.40
CA GLU A 499 -11.37 -2.02 -23.33
C GLU A 499 -11.48 -3.31 -22.49
N GLY A 500 -12.07 -3.20 -21.31
CA GLY A 500 -12.42 -4.34 -20.46
C GLY A 500 -11.81 -4.29 -19.06
N PRO A 501 -12.06 -5.31 -18.22
CA PRO A 501 -11.61 -5.33 -16.83
C PRO A 501 -10.10 -5.20 -16.66
N GLU A 502 -9.31 -5.69 -17.61
CA GLU A 502 -7.84 -5.59 -17.60
C GLU A 502 -7.33 -4.17 -17.88
N VAL A 503 -8.18 -3.28 -18.37
CA VAL A 503 -7.90 -1.90 -18.79
C VAL A 503 -8.73 -0.92 -17.96
N SER A 504 -8.99 -1.25 -16.71
CA SER A 504 -9.71 -0.40 -15.75
C SER A 504 -8.87 0.81 -15.33
N ASP A 505 -9.48 1.99 -15.27
CA ASP A 505 -8.83 3.26 -14.89
C ASP A 505 -7.41 3.44 -15.51
N PRO A 506 -7.27 3.31 -16.84
CA PRO A 506 -5.98 3.40 -17.50
C PRO A 506 -5.49 4.85 -17.43
N ASN A 507 -4.21 5.04 -17.19
CA ASN A 507 -3.64 6.38 -17.07
C ASN A 507 -2.35 6.51 -17.87
N THR A 508 -1.18 6.57 -17.22
CA THR A 508 0.09 6.83 -17.90
C THR A 508 0.34 5.89 -19.08
N MET A 509 1.01 6.37 -20.13
CA MET A 509 1.27 5.64 -21.37
C MET A 509 2.73 5.81 -21.80
N LEU A 510 3.38 4.71 -22.22
CA LEU A 510 4.70 4.76 -22.85
C LEU A 510 4.81 3.65 -23.89
N PHE A 511 5.30 3.97 -25.09
CA PHE A 511 5.73 2.94 -26.03
C PHE A 511 7.23 2.70 -25.82
N HIS A 512 7.61 1.50 -25.40
CA HIS A 512 8.99 1.14 -25.07
C HIS A 512 9.24 -0.33 -25.40
N ASN A 513 10.39 -0.64 -26.02
CA ASN A 513 10.78 -2.00 -26.43
C ASN A 513 9.66 -2.75 -27.19
N ASP A 514 9.11 -2.13 -28.23
CA ASP A 514 8.01 -2.67 -29.08
C ASP A 514 6.68 -2.96 -28.35
N GLN A 515 6.53 -2.49 -27.12
CA GLN A 515 5.32 -2.69 -26.33
C GLN A 515 4.71 -1.36 -25.90
N LEU A 516 3.38 -1.34 -25.85
CA LEU A 516 2.65 -0.24 -25.23
C LEU A 516 2.47 -0.54 -23.74
N LEU A 517 3.11 0.25 -22.90
CA LEU A 517 2.96 0.21 -21.45
C LEU A 517 1.85 1.16 -21.01
N PHE A 518 1.04 0.72 -20.05
CA PHE A 518 0.07 1.59 -19.40
C PHE A 518 -0.09 1.28 -17.91
N GLY A 519 -0.36 2.32 -17.12
CA GLY A 519 -0.74 2.17 -15.71
C GLY A 519 -2.22 1.89 -15.55
N ASN A 520 -2.58 0.81 -14.85
CA ASN A 520 -3.95 0.50 -14.42
C ASN A 520 -4.12 0.90 -12.95
N SER A 521 -4.81 2.02 -12.71
CA SER A 521 -4.92 2.58 -11.35
C SER A 521 -5.96 1.87 -10.47
N ASP A 522 -6.86 1.07 -11.05
CA ASP A 522 -7.85 0.28 -10.30
C ASP A 522 -7.20 -0.94 -9.63
N ASP A 523 -6.44 -1.73 -10.39
CA ASP A 523 -5.80 -2.96 -9.88
C ASP A 523 -4.34 -2.75 -9.41
N GLY A 524 -3.77 -1.58 -9.67
CA GLY A 524 -2.44 -1.18 -9.23
C GLY A 524 -1.30 -1.81 -10.04
N TRP A 525 -1.56 -2.32 -11.24
CA TRP A 525 -0.55 -2.89 -12.12
C TRP A 525 -0.10 -1.91 -13.21
N LEU A 526 1.21 -1.86 -13.44
CA LEU A 526 1.75 -1.50 -14.74
C LEU A 526 1.65 -2.72 -15.66
N LYS A 527 1.08 -2.52 -16.85
CA LYS A 527 0.85 -3.58 -17.83
C LYS A 527 1.50 -3.23 -19.16
N ALA A 528 1.90 -4.26 -19.89
CA ALA A 528 2.38 -4.16 -21.27
C ALA A 528 1.36 -4.76 -22.22
N VAL A 529 1.24 -4.17 -23.40
CA VAL A 529 0.36 -4.61 -24.47
C VAL A 529 1.16 -4.78 -25.74
N ASP A 530 1.05 -5.95 -26.34
CA ASP A 530 1.48 -6.17 -27.72
C ASP A 530 0.47 -5.49 -28.67
N THR A 531 0.93 -4.53 -29.48
CA THR A 531 0.03 -3.68 -30.26
C THR A 531 -0.63 -4.37 -31.46
N GLU A 532 -0.15 -5.56 -31.84
CA GLU A 532 -0.70 -6.36 -32.93
C GLU A 532 -1.71 -7.39 -32.43
N THR A 533 -1.30 -8.20 -31.45
CA THR A 533 -2.08 -9.30 -30.88
C THR A 533 -3.05 -8.85 -29.80
N LYS A 534 -2.82 -7.67 -29.21
CA LYS A 534 -3.55 -7.12 -28.06
C LYS A 534 -3.40 -7.94 -26.77
N GLU A 535 -2.40 -8.82 -26.70
CA GLU A 535 -2.09 -9.56 -25.48
C GLU A 535 -1.60 -8.61 -24.38
N ILE A 536 -2.22 -8.71 -23.20
CA ILE A 536 -1.89 -7.89 -22.03
C ILE A 536 -1.06 -8.74 -21.06
N THR A 537 0.10 -8.23 -20.65
CA THR A 537 0.95 -8.87 -19.64
C THR A 537 1.20 -7.94 -18.46
N LYS A 538 1.31 -8.51 -17.26
CA LYS A 538 1.59 -7.78 -16.02
C LYS A 538 3.10 -7.54 -15.89
N VAL A 539 3.50 -6.28 -15.71
CA VAL A 539 4.91 -5.88 -15.59
C VAL A 539 5.31 -5.74 -14.12
N ALA A 540 4.58 -4.90 -13.38
CA ALA A 540 4.91 -4.59 -11.98
C ALA A 540 3.67 -4.16 -11.21
N ARG A 541 3.60 -4.53 -9.92
CA ARG A 541 2.49 -4.16 -9.03
C ARG A 541 2.93 -3.12 -8.02
N PHE A 542 2.15 -2.06 -7.87
CA PHE A 542 2.43 -0.92 -7.02
C PHE A 542 1.56 -0.93 -5.75
N PRO A 543 1.97 -0.22 -4.69
CA PRO A 543 1.06 0.11 -3.60
C PRO A 543 -0.18 0.82 -4.13
N LYS A 544 -1.29 0.75 -3.38
CA LYS A 544 -2.55 1.38 -3.78
C LYS A 544 -2.36 2.88 -4.03
N GLY A 545 -2.68 3.33 -5.24
CA GLY A 545 -2.53 4.71 -5.68
C GLY A 545 -2.82 4.86 -7.18
N PHE A 546 -2.75 6.08 -7.69
CA PHE A 546 -2.90 6.37 -9.11
C PHE A 546 -1.52 6.34 -9.77
N ILE A 547 -1.32 5.46 -10.74
CA ILE A 547 -0.11 5.40 -11.57
C ILE A 547 -0.20 6.52 -12.60
N ASP A 548 0.79 7.41 -12.68
CA ASP A 548 0.60 8.70 -13.40
C ASP A 548 1.67 9.03 -14.45
N GLY A 549 2.95 8.78 -14.17
CA GLY A 549 4.04 8.97 -15.12
C GLY A 549 4.88 7.70 -15.28
N ILE A 550 5.38 7.45 -16.49
CA ILE A 550 6.36 6.41 -16.78
C ILE A 550 7.46 6.97 -17.69
N LYS A 551 8.73 6.74 -17.32
CA LYS A 551 9.91 7.09 -18.14
C LYS A 551 10.96 6.00 -18.03
N PRO A 552 11.72 5.68 -19.10
CA PRO A 552 12.79 4.70 -19.01
C PRO A 552 13.93 5.25 -18.15
N LEU A 553 14.38 4.49 -17.15
CA LEU A 553 15.62 4.78 -16.42
C LEU A 553 16.84 4.40 -17.28
N ASN A 554 16.70 3.28 -18.00
CA ASN A 554 17.61 2.73 -19.00
C ASN A 554 16.81 1.75 -19.90
N ASP A 555 17.49 1.00 -20.76
CA ASP A 555 16.84 0.06 -21.70
C ASP A 555 15.97 -1.01 -21.02
N GLU A 556 16.32 -1.43 -19.79
CA GLU A 556 15.68 -2.55 -19.10
C GLU A 556 14.84 -2.14 -17.88
N GLU A 557 14.96 -0.90 -17.41
CA GLU A 557 14.34 -0.44 -16.18
C GLU A 557 13.59 0.86 -16.38
N LEU A 558 12.53 1.03 -15.59
CA LEU A 558 11.62 2.16 -15.68
C LEU A 558 11.62 2.95 -14.38
N LEU A 559 11.34 4.24 -14.47
CA LEU A 559 10.80 5.03 -13.38
C LEU A 559 9.30 5.16 -13.57
N VAL A 560 8.54 5.01 -12.49
CA VAL A 560 7.07 5.13 -12.51
C VAL A 560 6.61 5.94 -11.31
N SER A 561 5.81 6.97 -11.53
CA SER A 561 5.23 7.78 -10.46
C SER A 561 3.87 7.24 -10.02
N LEU A 562 3.63 7.32 -8.71
CA LEU A 562 2.29 7.38 -8.15
C LEU A 562 1.98 8.83 -7.81
N TRP A 563 0.78 9.29 -8.18
CA TRP A 563 0.35 10.69 -8.06
C TRP A 563 0.59 11.30 -6.66
N LYS A 564 0.50 10.47 -5.62
CA LYS A 564 0.87 10.80 -4.24
C LYS A 564 2.39 10.86 -4.05
N GLY A 565 3.06 11.74 -4.79
CA GLY A 565 4.41 12.21 -4.53
C GLY A 565 5.50 11.14 -4.48
N LYS A 566 5.29 9.98 -5.10
CA LYS A 566 6.24 8.85 -5.04
C LYS A 566 6.65 8.45 -6.44
N ILE A 567 7.94 8.22 -6.63
CA ILE A 567 8.49 7.63 -7.85
C ILE A 567 9.19 6.34 -7.45
N TYR A 568 9.00 5.29 -8.24
CA TYR A 568 9.62 4.00 -8.04
C TYR A 568 10.46 3.60 -9.25
N ARG A 569 11.59 2.95 -8.99
CA ARG A 569 12.34 2.19 -9.98
C ARG A 569 11.69 0.82 -10.14
N VAL A 570 11.35 0.46 -11.37
CA VAL A 570 10.88 -0.86 -11.77
C VAL A 570 12.03 -1.57 -12.47
N ARG A 571 12.48 -2.67 -11.88
CA ARG A 571 13.50 -3.53 -12.47
C ARG A 571 12.90 -4.45 -13.52
N LYS A 572 13.74 -5.03 -14.38
CA LYS A 572 13.38 -6.04 -15.39
C LYS A 572 12.62 -7.25 -14.83
N ASP A 573 12.85 -7.63 -13.57
CA ASP A 573 12.13 -8.72 -12.88
C ASP A 573 10.77 -8.29 -12.29
N GLY A 574 10.31 -7.07 -12.60
CA GLY A 574 9.09 -6.48 -12.07
C GLY A 574 9.18 -6.11 -10.59
N LYS A 575 10.39 -6.03 -10.00
CA LYS A 575 10.56 -5.54 -8.63
C LYS A 575 10.45 -4.02 -8.61
N VAL A 576 9.56 -3.53 -7.75
CA VAL A 576 9.30 -2.10 -7.52
C VAL A 576 10.08 -1.64 -6.28
N ILE A 577 10.89 -0.59 -6.43
CA ILE A 577 11.75 -0.05 -5.38
C ILE A 577 11.51 1.46 -5.29
N LEU A 578 11.23 1.98 -4.10
CA LEU A 578 11.04 3.42 -3.91
C LEU A 578 12.30 4.17 -4.35
N PHE A 579 12.10 5.20 -5.18
CA PHE A 579 13.17 6.03 -5.76
C PHE A 579 13.12 7.46 -5.22
N LEU A 580 11.92 8.02 -5.08
CA LEU A 580 11.64 9.35 -4.52
C LEU A 580 10.35 9.28 -3.68
N ASN A 581 10.31 9.95 -2.53
CA ASN A 581 9.06 10.26 -1.81
C ASN A 581 9.05 11.70 -1.31
N CYS A 582 8.28 12.56 -1.97
CA CYS A 582 8.00 13.93 -1.55
C CYS A 582 6.62 14.09 -0.87
N PHE A 583 5.78 13.04 -0.89
CA PHE A 583 4.43 13.07 -0.30
C PHE A 583 4.40 13.27 1.21
N ASP A 584 5.42 12.78 1.92
CA ASP A 584 5.50 12.97 3.36
C ASP A 584 5.63 14.47 3.73
N ASN A 585 6.08 15.30 2.78
CA ASN A 585 6.15 16.77 2.86
C ASN A 585 4.89 17.47 2.29
N GLY A 586 3.85 16.71 1.93
CA GLY A 586 2.61 17.21 1.35
C GLY A 586 2.70 17.51 -0.15
N GLU A 587 3.76 17.06 -0.83
CA GLU A 587 3.94 17.27 -2.28
C GLU A 587 3.38 16.10 -3.09
N TYR A 588 2.81 16.40 -4.25
CA TYR A 588 2.27 15.43 -5.19
C TYR A 588 3.11 15.47 -6.46
N SER A 589 3.26 14.32 -7.12
CA SER A 589 4.07 14.16 -8.33
C SER A 589 3.22 13.53 -9.43
N ALA A 590 2.96 14.27 -10.49
CA ALA A 590 2.22 13.79 -11.65
C ALA A 590 3.17 13.14 -12.69
N ASP A 591 2.98 13.41 -13.98
CA ASP A 591 3.84 12.90 -15.05
C ASP A 591 5.16 13.69 -15.12
N PHE A 592 6.26 12.99 -14.93
CA PHE A 592 7.60 13.55 -14.76
C PHE A 592 8.45 13.28 -16.00
N GLU A 593 9.62 13.92 -16.05
CA GLU A 593 10.62 13.65 -17.09
C GLU A 593 11.92 13.11 -16.48
N PHE A 594 12.58 12.17 -17.18
CA PHE A 594 13.91 11.70 -16.83
C PHE A 594 14.83 11.75 -18.05
N ILE A 595 15.78 12.68 -18.01
CA ILE A 595 16.76 12.90 -19.07
C ILE A 595 17.98 12.01 -18.78
N GLN A 596 18.02 10.84 -19.41
CA GLN A 596 18.98 9.76 -19.12
C GLN A 596 20.44 10.20 -19.27
N GLU A 597 20.79 10.83 -20.39
CA GLU A 597 22.15 11.26 -20.71
C GLU A 597 22.66 12.36 -19.78
N LYS A 598 21.74 13.09 -19.15
CA LYS A 598 22.05 14.11 -18.15
C LYS A 598 21.84 13.61 -16.72
N GLY A 599 21.30 12.41 -16.51
CA GLY A 599 20.88 11.94 -15.19
C GLY A 599 20.05 12.97 -14.45
N LEU A 600 19.08 13.61 -15.13
CA LEU A 600 18.26 14.67 -14.55
C LEU A 600 16.80 14.21 -14.48
N LEU A 601 16.30 14.03 -13.26
CA LEU A 601 14.90 13.76 -12.97
C LEU A 601 14.19 15.09 -12.69
N ILE A 602 13.09 15.37 -13.38
CA ILE A 602 12.35 16.62 -13.25
C ILE A 602 10.93 16.27 -12.87
N VAL A 603 10.48 16.73 -11.70
CA VAL A 603 9.22 16.32 -11.08
C VAL A 603 8.29 17.51 -10.93
N PRO A 604 7.04 17.43 -11.41
CA PRO A 604 6.06 18.49 -11.20
C PRO A 604 5.44 18.39 -9.81
N GLY A 605 5.51 19.47 -9.05
CA GLY A 605 4.83 19.62 -7.78
C GLY A 605 3.38 20.07 -7.98
N PHE A 606 2.48 19.09 -8.21
CA PHE A 606 1.11 19.32 -8.71
C PHE A 606 0.35 20.41 -7.93
N TYR A 607 0.26 20.29 -6.60
CA TYR A 607 -0.36 21.31 -5.74
C TYR A 607 0.62 22.28 -5.09
N SER A 608 1.92 22.09 -5.26
CA SER A 608 2.94 23.02 -4.72
C SER A 608 3.24 24.16 -5.67
N ASN A 609 2.77 24.08 -6.92
CA ASN A 609 2.97 25.08 -7.98
C ASN A 609 4.43 25.27 -8.37
N ARG A 610 5.27 24.25 -8.14
CA ARG A 610 6.72 24.25 -8.42
C ARG A 610 7.12 23.09 -9.32
N ILE A 611 8.30 23.19 -9.90
CA ILE A 611 9.02 22.08 -10.51
C ILE A 611 10.31 21.87 -9.72
N THR A 612 10.67 20.62 -9.47
CA THR A 612 11.92 20.26 -8.78
C THR A 612 12.77 19.38 -9.70
N GLY A 613 14.04 19.74 -9.85
CA GLY A 613 15.04 18.95 -10.57
C GLY A 613 15.97 18.22 -9.61
N TYR A 614 16.21 16.94 -9.85
CA TYR A 614 17.11 16.08 -9.10
C TYR A 614 18.19 15.53 -10.01
N LYS A 615 19.44 15.58 -9.54
CA LYS A 615 20.54 14.90 -10.21
C LYS A 615 20.59 13.45 -9.73
N TYR A 616 20.64 12.52 -10.67
CA TYR A 616 20.89 11.11 -10.41
C TYR A 616 22.25 10.72 -10.95
N ILE A 617 23.13 10.29 -10.05
CA ILE A 617 24.42 9.69 -10.37
C ILE A 617 24.34 8.23 -9.93
N PRO A 618 24.26 7.28 -10.88
CA PRO A 618 24.23 5.86 -10.54
C PRO A 618 25.44 5.49 -9.68
N ASP A 619 25.21 4.75 -8.60
CA ASP A 619 26.30 4.19 -7.81
C ASP A 619 27.05 3.17 -8.68
N PRO A 620 28.35 3.37 -9.00
CA PRO A 620 29.10 2.45 -9.85
C PRO A 620 29.26 1.04 -9.24
N MET A 621 28.83 0.82 -8.00
CA MET A 621 28.89 -0.46 -7.29
C MET A 621 27.55 -1.25 -7.27
N ASN A 622 26.44 -0.72 -7.81
CA ASN A 622 25.10 -1.36 -7.72
C ASN A 622 24.35 -1.49 -9.04
#